data_AF-A0A553KW38-F1
#
_entry.id   AF-A0A553KW38-F1
#
_cell.length_a   1.000
_cell.length_b   1.000
_cell.length_c   1.000
_cell.angle_alpha   90.00
_cell.angle_beta   90.00
_cell.angle_gamma   90.00
#
_symmetry.space_group_name_H-M   'P 1'
#
loop_
_entity.id
_entity.type
_entity.pdbx_description
1 polymer ?
#
loop_
_entity_poly.entity_id
_entity_poly.type
_entity_poly.pdbx_seq_one_letter_code
_entity_poly.pdbx_strand_id
1 'polypeptide(L)'
;MAVQQAQINNLGALTEQTQQRLQQTDKMAKEGISAVGAMASVPALDQNARFGIGIGTATFLGQKAIALNMQARITDNIKGSVSGGISGSQKVVGAGV
;
A
#
# COMPACT_ATOMS: atom_id res chain seq x y z
N MET A 1 -14.68 -44.50 -14.01
CA MET A 1 -13.43 -43.71 -14.15
C MET A 1 -13.62 -42.27 -14.66
N ALA A 2 -14.83 -41.80 -15.02
CA ALA A 2 -15.05 -40.43 -15.51
C ALA A 2 -15.02 -39.33 -14.42
N VAL A 3 -15.34 -39.67 -13.17
CA VAL A 3 -15.39 -38.71 -12.04
C VAL A 3 -14.00 -38.22 -11.62
N GLN A 4 -12.95 -39.03 -11.83
CA GLN A 4 -11.58 -38.70 -11.44
C GLN A 4 -10.96 -37.66 -12.38
N GLN A 5 -11.33 -37.68 -13.67
CA GLN A 5 -10.89 -36.68 -14.66
C GLN A 5 -11.47 -35.28 -14.38
N ALA A 6 -12.74 -35.21 -13.95
CA ALA A 6 -13.39 -33.95 -13.58
C ALA A 6 -12.73 -33.31 -12.35
N GLN A 7 -12.30 -34.11 -11.37
CA GLN A 7 -11.57 -33.61 -10.20
C GLN A 7 -10.17 -33.08 -10.57
N ILE A 8 -9.48 -33.71 -11.51
CA ILE A 8 -8.16 -33.24 -12.00
C ILE A 8 -8.29 -31.91 -12.76
N ASN A 9 -9.31 -31.74 -13.60
CA ASN A 9 -9.56 -30.47 -14.30
C ASN A 9 -9.89 -29.33 -13.30
N ASN A 10 -10.65 -29.64 -12.25
CA ASN A 10 -10.93 -28.68 -11.18
C ASN A 10 -9.69 -28.34 -10.35
N LEU A 11 -8.81 -29.31 -10.09
CA LEU A 11 -7.53 -29.08 -9.43
C LEU A 11 -6.60 -28.23 -10.31
N GLY A 12 -6.51 -28.51 -11.62
CA GLY A 12 -5.73 -27.72 -12.57
C GLY A 12 -6.17 -26.25 -12.59
N ALA A 13 -7.49 -26.01 -12.71
CA ALA A 13 -8.05 -24.66 -12.65
C ALA A 13 -7.82 -23.97 -11.29
N LEU A 14 -7.92 -24.72 -10.18
CA LEU A 14 -7.63 -24.19 -8.85
C LEU A 14 -6.14 -23.83 -8.70
N THR A 15 -5.24 -24.66 -9.21
CA THR A 15 -3.79 -24.42 -9.19
C THR A 15 -3.41 -23.24 -10.08
N GLU A 16 -3.99 -23.09 -11.26
CA GLU A 16 -3.81 -21.92 -12.12
C GLU A 16 -4.32 -20.64 -11.46
N GLN A 17 -5.53 -20.66 -10.89
CA GLN A 17 -6.06 -19.54 -10.13
C GLN A 17 -5.20 -19.19 -8.92
N THR A 18 -4.64 -20.20 -8.24
CA THR A 18 -3.77 -19.99 -7.09
C THR A 18 -2.46 -19.36 -7.52
N GLN A 19 -1.85 -19.82 -8.61
CA GLN A 19 -0.63 -19.20 -9.16
C GLN A 19 -0.86 -17.75 -9.57
N GLN A 20 -1.98 -17.46 -10.24
CA GLN A 20 -2.36 -16.10 -10.61
C GLN A 20 -2.56 -15.23 -9.37
N ARG A 21 -3.31 -15.72 -8.38
CA ARG A 21 -3.49 -15.00 -7.10
C ARG A 21 -2.18 -14.79 -6.38
N LEU A 22 -1.27 -15.75 -6.36
CA LEU A 22 0.05 -15.61 -5.73
C LEU A 22 0.88 -14.52 -6.40
N GLN A 23 0.94 -14.50 -7.75
CA GLN A 23 1.64 -13.44 -8.48
C GLN A 23 1.01 -12.06 -8.24
N GLN A 24 -0.32 -12.01 -8.21
CA GLN A 24 -1.06 -10.77 -7.94
C GLN A 24 -0.85 -10.31 -6.49
N THR A 25 -0.80 -11.25 -5.54
CA THR A 25 -0.58 -11.00 -4.11
C THR A 25 0.85 -10.55 -3.86
N ASP A 26 1.84 -11.14 -4.52
CA ASP A 26 3.25 -10.75 -4.41
C ASP A 26 3.48 -9.35 -4.98
N LYS A 27 2.90 -9.05 -6.16
CA LYS A 27 2.88 -7.69 -6.70
C LYS A 27 2.18 -6.74 -5.74
N MET A 28 1.06 -7.19 -5.15
CA MET A 28 0.33 -6.37 -4.21
C MET A 28 1.15 -6.08 -2.93
N ALA A 29 1.79 -7.09 -2.35
CA ALA A 29 2.63 -6.91 -1.18
C ALA A 29 3.78 -5.93 -1.44
N LYS A 30 4.46 -6.06 -2.60
CA LYS A 30 5.56 -5.17 -2.99
C LYS A 30 5.12 -3.73 -3.16
N GLU A 31 4.00 -3.52 -3.84
CA GLU A 31 3.39 -2.20 -4.01
C GLU A 31 2.97 -1.59 -2.65
N GLY A 32 2.39 -2.38 -1.75
CA GLY A 32 2.04 -1.91 -0.41
C GLY A 32 3.27 -1.43 0.38
N ILE A 33 4.37 -2.19 0.31
CA ILE A 33 5.64 -1.84 0.97
C ILE A 33 6.22 -0.54 0.39
N SER A 34 6.24 -0.37 -0.93
CA SER A 34 6.68 0.88 -1.52
C SER A 34 5.76 2.04 -1.14
N ALA A 35 4.44 1.84 -1.07
CA ALA A 35 3.50 2.88 -0.66
C ALA A 35 3.76 3.36 0.77
N VAL A 36 3.96 2.43 1.71
CA VAL A 36 4.29 2.76 3.10
C VAL A 36 5.68 3.37 3.21
N GLY A 37 6.66 2.88 2.45
CA GLY A 37 7.99 3.48 2.38
C GLY A 37 7.95 4.92 1.85
N ALA A 38 7.07 5.21 0.90
CA ALA A 38 6.83 6.56 0.40
C ALA A 38 6.14 7.42 1.46
N MET A 39 5.19 6.88 2.24
CA MET A 39 4.55 7.60 3.33
C MET A 39 5.53 7.95 4.45
N ALA A 40 6.47 7.04 4.75
CA ALA A 40 7.50 7.24 5.77
C ALA A 40 8.55 8.29 5.36
N SER A 41 8.78 8.48 4.06
CA SER A 41 9.68 9.53 3.56
C SER A 41 9.03 10.91 3.53
N VAL A 42 7.74 11.03 3.88
CA VAL A 42 7.08 12.33 3.96
C VAL A 42 7.61 13.11 5.16
N PRO A 43 8.12 14.35 4.97
CA PRO A 43 8.64 15.16 6.07
C PRO A 43 7.57 15.46 7.13
N ALA A 44 7.96 15.35 8.39
CA ALA A 44 7.10 15.70 9.52
C ALA A 44 6.80 17.21 9.55
N LEU A 45 5.65 17.56 10.13
CA LEU A 45 5.17 18.94 10.17
C LEU A 45 6.12 19.77 11.02
N ASP A 46 6.58 20.89 10.47
CA ASP A 46 7.41 21.84 11.20
C ASP A 46 6.70 22.28 12.51
N GLN A 47 7.46 22.45 13.59
CA GLN A 47 6.89 22.71 14.92
C GLN A 47 6.07 24.00 14.98
N ASN A 48 6.39 24.97 14.13
CA ASN A 48 5.69 26.25 14.05
C ASN A 48 4.49 26.26 13.09
N ALA A 49 4.31 25.20 12.28
CA ALA A 49 3.22 25.11 11.34
C ALA A 49 2.00 24.41 11.97
N ARG A 50 0.82 25.05 11.88
CA ARG A 50 -0.44 24.44 12.33
C ARG A 50 -1.01 23.44 11.32
N PHE A 51 -0.52 23.50 10.09
CA PHE A 51 -0.93 22.64 8.99
C PHE A 51 0.21 22.50 8.00
N GLY A 52 0.37 21.32 7.42
CA GLY A 52 1.35 21.10 6.37
C GLY A 52 1.07 19.83 5.60
N ILE A 53 1.53 19.84 4.37
CA ILE A 53 1.35 18.78 3.40
C ILE A 53 2.74 18.40 2.93
N GLY A 54 3.03 17.11 2.92
CA GLY A 54 4.25 16.58 2.36
C GLY A 54 3.95 15.49 1.34
N ILE A 55 4.86 15.32 0.39
CA ILE A 55 4.79 14.28 -0.62
C ILE A 55 6.09 13.49 -0.53
N GLY A 56 5.98 12.17 -0.47
CA GLY A 56 7.08 11.23 -0.43
C GLY A 56 6.97 10.27 -1.60
N THR A 57 8.10 9.76 -2.07
CA THR A 57 8.13 8.71 -3.07
C THR A 57 9.04 7.59 -2.58
N ALA A 58 8.77 6.38 -3.02
CA ALA A 58 9.64 5.26 -2.75
C ALA A 58 9.63 4.29 -3.92
N THR A 59 10.72 3.57 -4.10
CA THR A 59 10.84 2.51 -5.10
C THR A 59 11.24 1.22 -4.39
N PHE A 60 10.45 0.16 -4.54
CA PHE A 60 10.74 -1.14 -3.94
C PHE A 60 10.64 -2.22 -5.02
N LEU A 61 11.73 -2.96 -5.25
CA LEU A 61 11.77 -4.07 -6.24
C LEU A 61 11.20 -3.69 -7.63
N GLY A 62 11.50 -2.46 -8.09
CA GLY A 62 11.01 -1.95 -9.38
C GLY A 62 9.59 -1.37 -9.36
N GLN A 63 8.85 -1.50 -8.26
CA GLN A 63 7.56 -0.84 -8.05
C GLN A 63 7.78 0.59 -7.53
N LYS A 64 7.18 1.57 -8.21
CA LYS A 64 7.22 2.98 -7.82
C LYS A 64 5.97 3.33 -7.03
N ALA A 65 6.16 4.03 -5.93
CA ALA A 65 5.09 4.52 -5.09
C ALA A 65 5.24 6.00 -4.79
N ILE A 66 4.10 6.65 -4.60
CA ILE A 66 3.97 8.05 -4.25
C ILE A 66 3.03 8.10 -3.06
N ALA A 67 3.35 8.93 -2.08
CA ALA A 67 2.51 9.16 -0.93
C ALA A 67 2.35 10.64 -0.66
N LEU A 68 1.15 11.01 -0.22
CA LEU A 68 0.82 12.32 0.29
C LEU A 68 0.50 12.18 1.78
N ASN A 69 1.10 13.01 2.61
CA ASN A 69 0.73 13.17 4.01
C ASN A 69 0.23 14.59 4.21
N MET A 70 -0.88 14.72 4.90
CA MET A 70 -1.48 15.96 5.36
C MET A 70 -1.58 15.89 6.87
N GLN A 71 -0.96 16.84 7.54
CA GLN A 71 -0.80 16.84 8.98
C GLN A 71 -1.20 18.20 9.51
N ALA A 72 -1.98 18.19 10.59
CA ALA A 72 -2.58 19.37 11.19
C ALA A 72 -2.42 19.29 12.70
N ARG A 73 -1.85 20.34 13.28
CA ARG A 73 -1.79 20.53 14.73
C ARG A 73 -3.05 21.26 15.17
N ILE A 74 -3.90 20.56 15.91
CA ILE A 74 -5.18 21.11 16.41
C ILE A 74 -4.91 21.97 17.65
N THR A 75 -4.07 21.47 18.56
CA THR A 75 -3.67 22.11 19.83
C THR A 75 -2.18 21.84 20.07
N ASP A 76 -1.50 22.59 20.95
CA ASP A 76 -0.08 22.40 21.24
C ASP A 76 0.33 20.95 21.58
N ASN A 77 -0.63 20.15 22.04
CA ASN A 77 -0.44 18.75 22.43
C ASN A 77 -1.16 17.71 21.55
N ILE A 78 -1.88 18.10 20.49
CA ILE A 78 -2.63 17.16 19.62
C ILE A 78 -2.30 17.40 18.16
N LYS A 79 -1.82 16.36 17.47
CA LYS A 79 -1.34 16.42 16.08
C LYS A 79 -2.01 15.34 15.25
N GLY A 80 -3.09 15.70 14.58
CA GLY A 80 -3.71 14.82 13.58
C GLY A 80 -2.86 14.72 12.33
N SER A 81 -2.70 13.53 11.78
CA SER A 81 -2.12 13.31 10.47
C SER A 81 -2.97 12.33 9.67
N VAL A 82 -3.05 12.57 8.37
CA VAL A 82 -3.73 11.73 7.39
C VAL A 82 -2.74 11.53 6.26
N SER A 83 -2.55 10.29 5.86
CA SER A 83 -1.62 9.92 4.81
C SER A 83 -2.27 8.95 3.85
N GLY A 84 -1.95 9.12 2.58
CA GLY A 84 -2.42 8.28 1.49
C GLY A 84 -1.26 7.96 0.57
N GLY A 85 -1.02 6.69 0.32
CA GLY A 85 -0.03 6.19 -0.62
C GLY A 85 -0.69 5.52 -1.82
N ILE A 86 -0.15 5.73 -3.00
CA ILE A 86 -0.46 5.01 -4.23
C ILE A 86 0.81 4.33 -4.71
N SER A 87 0.71 3.03 -4.97
CA SER A 87 1.80 2.26 -5.55
C SER A 87 1.25 1.28 -6.56
N GLY A 88 1.64 1.46 -7.82
CA GLY A 88 1.12 0.65 -8.92
C GLY A 88 -0.42 0.62 -8.93
N SER A 89 -1.00 -0.54 -8.65
CA SER A 89 -2.46 -0.75 -8.63
C SER A 89 -3.11 -0.58 -7.26
N GLN A 90 -2.33 -0.44 -6.18
CA GLN A 90 -2.87 -0.34 -4.83
C GLN A 90 -2.81 1.05 -4.23
N LYS A 91 -3.77 1.26 -3.33
CA LYS A 91 -3.96 2.48 -2.57
C LYS A 91 -3.91 2.10 -1.10
N VAL A 92 -3.10 2.81 -0.33
CA VAL A 92 -3.03 2.69 1.12
C VAL A 92 -3.45 4.03 1.72
N VAL A 93 -4.20 3.98 2.81
CA VAL A 93 -4.61 5.17 3.55
C VAL A 93 -4.42 4.90 5.03
N GLY A 94 -3.92 5.88 5.76
CA GLY A 94 -3.68 5.81 7.19
C GLY A 94 -3.89 7.16 7.84
N ALA A 95 -4.41 7.16 9.06
CA ALA A 95 -4.56 8.36 9.86
C ALA A 95 -4.07 8.10 11.29
N GLY A 96 -3.51 9.11 11.92
CA GLY A 96 -3.00 9.09 13.30
C GLY A 96 -3.25 10.42 14.00
N VAL A 97 -3.10 10.46 15.33
CA VAL A 97 -3.34 11.64 16.19
C VAL A 97 -2.24 11.84 17.22
#